data_AF-A0A1G5L1P0-F1
#
_entry.id   AF-A0A1G5L1P0-F1
#
_cell.length_a   1.000
_cell.length_b   1.000
_cell.length_c   1.000
_cell.angle_alpha   90.00
_cell.angle_beta   90.00
_cell.angle_gamma   90.00
#
_symmetry.space_group_name_H-M   'P 1'
#
loop_
_entity.id
_entity.type
_entity.pdbx_description
1 polymer ?
#
loop_
_entity_poly.entity_id
_entity_poly.type
_entity_poly.pdbx_seq_one_letter_code
_entity_poly.pdbx_strand_id
1 'polypeptide(L)' 'MTDPDHYPDTELVEHRGYQIRLSPSGLEWLAFVALLKQRPILIMAPDREAVLAKAYEWIEMQRTSAHGVS' A
#
# COMPACT_ATOMS: atom_id res chain seq x y z
N MET A 1 19.25 26.87 4.42
CA MET A 1 19.91 25.59 4.70
C MET A 1 18.89 24.53 4.34
N THR A 2 18.96 24.00 3.13
CA THR A 2 17.97 23.05 2.59
C THR A 2 18.37 21.67 3.08
N ASP A 3 17.52 21.04 3.89
CA ASP A 3 17.65 19.63 4.21
C ASP A 3 17.31 18.82 2.95
N PRO A 4 18.25 18.03 2.38
CA PRO A 4 18.00 17.28 1.15
C PRO A 4 17.34 15.91 1.39
N ASP A 5 16.91 15.59 2.61
CA ASP A 5 16.38 14.28 3.00
C ASP A 5 14.94 14.35 3.55
N HIS A 6 14.16 15.34 3.10
CA HIS A 6 12.70 15.26 3.12
C HIS A 6 12.23 14.19 2.12
N TYR A 7 12.61 12.94 2.31
CA TYR A 7 11.76 11.85 1.89
C TYR A 7 10.42 12.08 2.61
N PRO A 8 9.29 12.26 1.90
CA PRO A 8 8.01 12.25 2.59
C PRO A 8 7.97 10.98 3.42
N ASP A 9 7.48 11.04 4.65
CA ASP A 9 7.32 9.95 5.61
C ASP A 9 6.57 8.78 4.96
N THR A 10 7.29 8.02 4.13
CA THR A 10 6.72 7.06 3.19
C THR A 10 7.24 5.72 3.61
N GLU A 11 6.46 5.03 4.44
CA GLU A 11 6.84 3.72 4.94
C GLU A 11 6.64 2.69 3.83
N LEU A 12 7.69 1.94 3.50
CA LEU A 12 7.62 0.84 2.55
C LEU A 12 7.50 -0.48 3.32
N VAL A 13 6.38 -1.17 3.14
CA VAL A 13 6.11 -2.49 3.71
C VAL A 13 6.02 -3.51 2.59
N GLU A 14 6.76 -4.59 2.71
CA GLU A 14 6.66 -5.72 1.77
C GLU A 14 5.76 -6.82 2.35
N HIS A 15 4.77 -7.25 1.56
CA HIS A 15 3.85 -8.30 1.97
C HIS A 15 3.52 -9.23 0.80
N ARG A 16 3.92 -10.51 0.92
CA ARG A 16 3.59 -11.57 -0.06
C ARG A 16 4.00 -11.23 -1.51
N GLY A 17 5.11 -10.50 -1.67
CA GLY A 17 5.63 -10.02 -2.95
C GLY A 17 5.03 -8.70 -3.45
N TYR A 18 4.02 -8.17 -2.75
CA TYR A 18 3.50 -6.82 -2.97
C TYR A 18 4.32 -5.81 -2.17
N GLN A 19 4.55 -4.65 -2.78
CA GLN A 19 5.14 -3.48 -2.15
C GLN A 19 4.01 -2.52 -1.77
N ILE A 20 3.91 -2.17 -0.49
CA ILE A 20 2.92 -1.25 0.05
C ILE A 20 3.67 0.01 0.48
N ARG A 21 3.43 1.13 -0.20
CA ARG A 21 3.95 2.44 0.22
C ARG A 21 2.86 3.18 0.96
N LEU A 22 3.08 3.43 2.24
CA LEU A 22 2.19 4.20 3.09
C LEU A 22 2.65 5.64 3.12
N SER A 23 1.74 6.59 2.95
CA SER A 23 2.06 8.01 3.10
C SER A 23 0.91 8.74 3.77
N PRO A 24 1.17 9.60 4.76
CA PRO A 24 0.14 10.48 5.31
C PRO A 24 -0.28 11.52 4.27
N SER A 25 -1.58 11.78 4.17
CA SER A 25 -2.17 12.79 3.29
C SER A 25 -3.23 13.59 4.04
N GLY A 26 -2.80 14.65 4.71
CA GLY A 26 -3.68 15.50 5.53
C GLY A 26 -4.22 14.75 6.74
N LEU A 27 -5.53 14.47 6.74
CA LEU A 27 -6.24 13.73 7.80
C LEU A 27 -6.40 12.24 7.50
N GLU A 28 -5.90 11.78 6.35
CA GLU A 28 -6.02 10.40 5.90
C GLU A 28 -4.66 9.78 5.64
N TRP A 29 -4.62 8.46 5.58
CA TRP A 29 -3.49 7.66 5.18
C TRP A 29 -3.75 7.01 3.83
N LEU A 30 -2.73 7.05 2.99
CA LEU A 30 -2.73 6.44 1.66
C LEU A 30 -1.85 5.19 1.69
N ALA A 31 -2.30 4.11 1.07
CA ALA A 31 -1.50 2.93 0.77
C ALA A 31 -1.48 2.69 -0.73
N PHE A 32 -0.29 2.81 -1.33
CA PHE A 32 -0.03 2.40 -2.70
C PHE A 32 0.44 0.95 -2.71
N VAL A 33 -0.43 0.04 -3.15
CA VAL A 33 -0.12 -1.39 -3.23
C VAL A 33 0.28 -1.72 -4.67
N ALA A 34 1.51 -2.17 -4.86
CA ALA A 34 2.07 -2.51 -6.16
C ALA A 34 2.59 -3.95 -6.18
N LEU A 35 2.34 -4.67 -7.26
CA LEU A 35 3.01 -5.93 -7.57
C LEU A 35 3.73 -5.78 -8.90
N LEU A 36 4.90 -6.42 -9.05
CA LEU A 36 5.70 -6.35 -10.27
C LEU A 36 4.82 -6.67 -11.50
N LYS A 37 4.83 -5.78 -12.50
CA LYS A 37 4.05 -5.90 -13.76
C LYS A 37 2.53 -5.81 -13.61
N GLN A 38 2.02 -5.45 -12.43
CA GLN A 38 0.60 -5.16 -12.23
C GLN A 38 0.36 -3.66 -12.05
N ARG A 39 -0.86 -3.21 -12.35
CA ARG A 39 -1.25 -1.83 -12.05
C ARG A 39 -1.32 -1.66 -10.53
N PRO A 40 -0.64 -0.66 -9.97
CA PRO A 40 -0.76 -0.37 -8.56
C PRO A 40 -2.19 0.11 -8.26
N ILE A 41 -2.63 -0.14 -7.04
CA ILE A 41 -3.88 0.42 -6.51
C ILE A 41 -3.59 1.40 -5.39
N LEU A 42 -4.51 2.34 -5.21
CA LEU A 42 -4.49 3.29 -4.11
C LEU A 42 -5.63 2.97 -3.15
N ILE A 43 -5.30 2.80 -1.87
CA ILE A 43 -6.26 2.62 -0.78
C ILE A 43 -6.14 3.81 0.16
N MET A 44 -7.27 4.29 0.65
CA MET A 44 -7.36 5.40 1.60
C MET A 44 -8.04 4.93 2.89
N ALA A 45 -7.58 5.40 4.04
CA ALA A 45 -8.23 5.18 5.32
C ALA A 45 -7.90 6.33 6.30
N PRO A 46 -8.68 6.53 7.37
CA PRO A 46 -8.45 7.63 8.31
C PRO A 46 -7.15 7.48 9.12
N ASP A 47 -6.66 6.26 9.28
CA ASP A 47 -5.47 5.96 10.08
C ASP A 47 -4.57 4.92 9.41
N ARG A 48 -3.31 4.88 9.87
CA ARG A 48 -2.25 4.00 9.34
C ARG A 48 -2.63 2.52 9.44
N GLU A 49 -3.24 2.12 10.57
CA GLU A 49 -3.55 0.72 10.84
C GLU A 49 -4.70 0.26 9.94
N ALA A 50 -5.73 1.09 9.77
CA ALA A 50 -6.86 0.82 8.90
C ALA A 50 -6.46 0.75 7.42
N VAL A 51 -5.57 1.65 6.95
CA VAL A 51 -5.14 1.60 5.54
C VAL A 51 -4.29 0.36 5.26
N LEU A 52 -3.46 -0.05 6.23
CA LEU A 52 -2.62 -1.23 6.13
C LEU A 52 -3.45 -2.52 6.20
N ALA A 53 -4.42 -2.60 7.10
CA ALA A 53 -5.34 -3.72 7.19
C ALA A 53 -6.10 -3.92 5.86
N LYS A 54 -6.65 -2.84 5.30
CA LYS A 54 -7.32 -2.87 4.00
C LYS A 54 -6.40 -3.30 2.87
N ALA A 55 -5.14 -2.86 2.89
CA ALA A 55 -4.13 -3.28 1.91
C ALA A 55 -3.86 -4.79 1.99
N TYR A 56 -3.73 -5.34 3.19
CA TYR A 56 -3.57 -6.79 3.38
C TYR A 56 -4.81 -7.56 2.92
N GLU A 57 -6.01 -7.15 3.31
CA GLU A 57 -7.24 -7.81 2.85
C GLU A 57 -7.36 -7.82 1.33
N TRP A 58 -7.04 -6.70 0.66
CA TRP A 58 -7.06 -6.63 -0.79
C TRP A 58 -6.04 -7.58 -1.43
N ILE A 59 -4.82 -7.66 -0.88
CA ILE A 59 -3.80 -8.60 -1.37
C ILE A 59 -4.31 -10.04 -1.25
N GLU A 60 -4.93 -10.40 -0.13
CA GLU A 60 -5.49 -11.74 0.07
C GLU A 60 -6.60 -12.06 -0.92
N MET A 61 -7.47 -11.08 -1.20
CA MET A 61 -8.51 -11.21 -2.24
C MET A 61 -7.89 -11.43 -3.61
N GLN A 62 -6.88 -10.64 -4.01
CA GLN A 62 -6.22 -10.81 -5.31
C GLN A 62 -5.59 -12.19 -5.47
N ARG A 63 -4.95 -12.70 -4.42
CA ARG A 63 -4.32 -14.02 -4.44
C ARG A 63 -5.35 -15.16 -4.49
N THR A 64 -6.50 -14.99 -3.87
CA THR A 64 -7.62 -15.93 -3.95
C THR A 64 -8.26 -15.91 -5.33
N SER A 65 -8.51 -14.72 -5.89
CA SER A 65 -9.09 -14.56 -7.23
C SER A 65 -8.16 -15.03 -8.35
N ALA A 66 -6.84 -14.84 -8.21
CA ALA A 66 -5.86 -15.36 -9.16
C ALA A 66 -5.77 -16.90 -9.17
N HIS A 67 -6.19 -17.56 -8.09
CA HIS A 67 -6.28 -19.02 -7.99
C HIS A 67 -7.62 -19.60 -8.51
N GLY A 68 -8.57 -18.75 -8.91
CA GLY A 68 -9.93 -19.16 -9.29
C GLY A 68 -10.13 -19.47 -10.78
N VAL A 69 -9.08 -19.49 -11.60
CA VAL A 69 -9.14 -19.91 -13.01
C VAL A 69 -8.32 -21.19 -13.19
N SER A 70 -8.99 -22.33 -13.01
CA SER A 70 -8.56 -23.65 -13.50
C SER A 70 -9.62 -24.19 -14.44
#